data_AF-A0AA88VFE9-F1
#
_entry.id   AF-A0AA88VFE9-F1
#
_cell.length_a   1.000
_cell.length_b   1.000
_cell.length_c   1.000
_cell.angle_alpha   90.00
_cell.angle_beta   90.00
_cell.angle_gamma   90.00
#
_symmetry.space_group_name_H-M   'P 1'
#
loop_
_entity.id
_entity.type
_entity.pdbx_description
1 polymer ?
#
loop_
_entity_poly.entity_id
_entity_poly.type
_entity_poly.pdbx_seq_one_letter_code
_entity_poly.pdbx_strand_id
1 'polypeptide(L)' 'MVMNDSDEGEEKWVGHYSSFHRILLVGEGDFSFSLSLALSFGSASNIVATSPDSFDVMIKKYREAKSNLGELQRLGASLS' A
#
# COMPACT_ATOMS: atom_id res chain seq x y z
N MET A 1 0.50 17.75 26.13
CA MET A 1 0.47 17.60 24.67
C MET A 1 -0.73 16.74 24.37
N VAL A 2 -1.86 17.38 24.02
CA VAL A 2 -3.07 16.64 23.66
C VAL A 2 -2.82 16.13 22.24
N MET A 3 -2.63 14.81 22.10
CA MET A 3 -2.70 14.19 20.79
C MET A 3 -4.17 14.28 20.37
N ASN A 4 -4.42 15.04 19.32
CA ASN A 4 -5.76 15.24 18.79
C ASN A 4 -6.13 13.97 18.02
N ASP A 5 -6.87 13.06 18.65
CA ASP A 5 -7.45 11.84 18.04
C ASP A 5 -8.61 12.19 17.08
N SER A 6 -8.39 13.09 16.11
CA SER A 6 -9.45 13.54 15.19
C SER A 6 -9.02 13.54 13.72
N ASP A 7 -8.00 12.78 13.37
CA ASP A 7 -7.55 12.60 11.98
C ASP A 7 -8.02 11.26 11.40
N GLU A 8 -9.21 10.80 11.77
CA GLU A 8 -9.95 9.87 10.90
C GLU A 8 -10.43 10.69 9.69
N GLY A 9 -9.50 10.91 8.76
CA GLY A 9 -9.75 11.68 7.55
C GLY A 9 -10.99 11.17 6.81
N GLU A 10 -11.75 12.10 6.23
CA GLU A 10 -12.96 11.80 5.44
C GLU A 10 -12.73 10.62 4.48
N GLU A 11 -13.76 9.78 4.34
CA GLU A 11 -13.70 8.60 3.47
C GLU A 11 -13.30 8.99 2.04
N LYS A 12 -12.18 8.43 1.56
CA LYS A 12 -11.69 8.66 0.21
C LYS A 12 -12.11 7.51 -0.69
N TRP A 13 -12.69 7.86 -1.82
CA TRP A 13 -13.11 6.90 -2.85
C TRP A 13 -12.22 6.99 -4.08
N VAL A 14 -11.73 5.84 -4.53
CA VAL A 14 -10.92 5.68 -5.75
C VAL A 14 -11.57 4.58 -6.58
N GLY A 15 -12.38 4.96 -7.55
CA GLY A 15 -13.18 4.00 -8.32
C GLY A 15 -14.13 3.20 -7.42
N HIS A 16 -13.82 1.93 -7.20
CA HIS A 16 -14.60 1.01 -6.35
C HIS A 16 -13.99 0.77 -4.97
N TYR A 17 -12.87 1.44 -4.65
CA TYR A 17 -12.16 1.26 -3.41
C TYR A 17 -12.41 2.46 -2.48
N SER A 18 -12.77 2.16 -1.24
CA SER A 18 -12.86 3.14 -0.15
C SER A 18 -11.65 2.99 0.78
N SER A 19 -11.17 4.11 1.33
CA SER A 19 -10.14 4.12 2.36
C SER A 19 -10.56 3.42 3.66
N PHE A 20 -11.86 3.16 3.86
CA PHE A 20 -12.39 2.40 5.00
C PHE A 20 -12.46 0.89 4.74
N HIS A 21 -12.29 0.44 3.50
CA HIS A 21 -12.18 -0.98 3.19
C HIS A 21 -10.86 -1.55 3.69
N ARG A 22 -10.88 -2.82 4.11
CA ARG A 22 -9.66 -3.63 4.21
C ARG A 22 -9.41 -4.31 2.88
N ILE A 23 -8.23 -4.09 2.31
CA ILE A 23 -7.92 -4.48 0.94
C ILE A 23 -6.74 -5.46 0.96
N LEU A 24 -6.94 -6.62 0.34
CA LEU A 24 -5.88 -7.60 0.07
C LEU A 24 -5.60 -7.61 -1.44
N LEU A 25 -4.37 -7.24 -1.81
CA LEU A 25 -3.88 -7.25 -3.18
C LEU A 25 -2.98 -8.47 -3.37
N VAL A 26 -3.40 -9.38 -4.26
CA VAL A 26 -2.73 -10.66 -4.48
C VAL A 26 -2.05 -10.68 -5.83
N GLY A 27 -0.80 -11.15 -5.87
CA GLY A 27 -0.09 -11.31 -7.13
C GLY A 27 0.62 -10.05 -7.62
N GLU A 28 0.94 -9.12 -6.73
CA GLU A 28 1.63 -7.88 -7.10
C GLU A 28 3.04 -8.21 -7.63
N GLY A 29 3.34 -7.70 -8.82
CA GLY A 29 4.67 -7.82 -9.42
C GLY A 29 5.65 -6.83 -8.79
N ASP A 30 5.49 -5.56 -9.16
CA ASP A 30 6.35 -4.46 -8.70
C ASP A 30 5.69 -3.54 -7.67
N PHE A 31 4.48 -3.89 -7.19
CA PHE A 31 3.72 -3.15 -6.18
C PHE A 31 3.23 -1.76 -6.61
N SER A 32 3.31 -1.42 -7.90
CA SER A 32 2.90 -0.11 -8.42
C SER A 32 1.39 0.16 -8.25
N PHE A 33 0.55 -0.87 -8.40
CA PHE A 33 -0.90 -0.73 -8.21
C PHE A 33 -1.23 -0.45 -6.74
N SER A 34 -0.65 -1.25 -5.82
CA SER A 34 -0.79 -1.04 -4.38
C SER A 34 -0.34 0.37 -3.97
N LEU A 35 0.80 0.83 -4.50
CA LEU A 35 1.33 2.15 -4.19
C LEU A 35 0.43 3.26 -4.72
N SER A 36 -0.09 3.14 -5.94
CA SER A 36 -1.03 4.12 -6.50
C SER A 36 -2.28 4.27 -5.64
N LEU A 37 -2.83 3.15 -5.17
CA LEU A 37 -4.00 3.15 -4.29
C LEU A 37 -3.69 3.77 -2.93
N ALA A 38 -2.56 3.40 -2.33
CA ALA A 38 -2.08 3.96 -1.06
C ALA A 38 -1.87 5.48 -1.13
N LEU A 39 -1.24 5.98 -2.20
CA LEU A 39 -1.04 7.42 -2.41
C LEU A 39 -2.37 8.16 -2.58
N SER A 40 -3.33 7.54 -3.28
CA SER A 40 -4.67 8.12 -3.48
C SER A 40 -5.46 8.19 -2.16
N PHE A 41 -5.31 7.20 -1.28
CA PHE A 41 -5.85 7.26 0.08
C PHE A 41 -5.02 8.16 1.01
N GLY A 42 -3.75 8.41 0.69
CA GLY A 42 -2.80 9.09 1.57
C GLY A 42 -2.33 8.23 2.75
N SER A 43 -2.70 6.95 2.76
CA SER A 43 -2.30 5.94 3.75
C SER A 43 -2.42 4.55 3.10
N ALA A 44 -1.64 3.61 3.59
CA ALA A 44 -1.73 2.20 3.24
C ALA A 44 -2.04 1.29 4.45
N SER A 45 -2.42 1.86 5.60
CA SER A 45 -2.70 1.11 6.83
C SER A 45 -3.81 0.06 6.69
N ASN A 46 -4.66 0.21 5.68
CA ASN A 46 -5.76 -0.70 5.34
C ASN A 46 -5.43 -1.67 4.19
N ILE A 47 -4.18 -1.67 3.69
CA ILE A 47 -3.75 -2.46 2.52
C ILE A 47 -2.76 -3.55 2.96
N VAL A 48 -3.05 -4.78 2.54
CA VAL A 48 -2.11 -5.90 2.54
C VAL A 48 -1.77 -6.22 1.08
N ALA A 49 -0.51 -6.09 0.69
CA ALA A 49 -0.06 -6.39 -0.67
C ALA A 49 0.86 -7.60 -0.67
N THR A 50 0.62 -8.53 -1.59
CA THR A 50 1.32 -9.83 -1.60
C THR A 50 1.90 -10.17 -2.97
N SER A 51 3.06 -10.81 -2.98
CA SER A 51 3.68 -11.32 -4.21
C SER A 51 4.06 -12.81 -4.09
N PRO A 52 3.91 -13.60 -5.17
CA PRO A 52 4.43 -14.97 -5.19
C PRO A 52 5.97 -15.03 -5.21
N ASP A 53 6.61 -13.96 -5.73
CA ASP A 53 8.07 -13.90 -5.87
C ASP A 53 8.69 -13.50 -4.52
N SER A 54 9.73 -14.22 -4.10
CA SER A 54 10.55 -13.78 -2.96
C SER A 54 11.14 -12.39 -3.21
N PHE A 55 11.41 -11.63 -2.14
CA PHE A 55 11.97 -10.28 -2.23
C PHE A 55 13.19 -10.19 -3.17
N ASP A 56 14.15 -11.10 -3.04
CA ASP A 56 15.36 -11.13 -3.87
C ASP A 56 15.09 -11.37 -5.36
N VAL A 57 14.12 -12.22 -5.68
CA VAL A 57 13.71 -12.49 -7.06
C VAL A 57 13.00 -11.27 -7.63
N MET A 58 12.10 -10.69 -6.84
CA MET A 58 11.27 -9.56 -7.23
C MET A 58 12.10 -8.31 -7.53
N ILE A 59 13.04 -7.92 -6.65
CA ILE A 59 13.89 -6.73 -6.88
C ILE A 59 14.84 -6.89 -8.07
N LYS A 60 15.14 -8.13 -8.49
CA LYS A 60 15.92 -8.41 -9.71
C LYS A 60 15.07 -8.35 -10.97
N LYS A 61 13.81 -8.78 -10.86
CA LYS A 61 12.85 -8.85 -11.97
C LYS A 61 12.22 -7.50 -12.30
N TYR A 62 11.97 -6.69 -11.26
CA TYR A 62 11.28 -5.40 -11.36
C TYR A 62 12.13 -4.30 -10.75
N ARG A 63 12.60 -3.38 -11.61
CA ARG A 63 13.47 -2.26 -11.21
C ARG A 63 12.87 -1.40 -10.11
N GLU A 64 11.56 -1.16 -10.16
CA GLU A 64 10.86 -0.25 -9.26
C GLU A 64 10.35 -0.93 -7.97
N ALA A 65 10.37 -2.26 -7.88
CA ALA A 65 9.80 -3.00 -6.74
C ALA A 65 10.40 -2.54 -5.41
N LYS A 66 11.73 -2.35 -5.35
CA LYS A 66 12.40 -1.91 -4.12
C LYS A 66 11.92 -0.52 -3.66
N SER A 67 11.76 0.41 -4.61
CA SER A 67 11.28 1.76 -4.30
C SER A 67 9.82 1.73 -3.87
N ASN A 68 8.99 0.99 -4.60
CA ASN A 68 7.55 0.89 -4.33
C ASN A 68 7.27 0.24 -2.97
N LEU A 69 7.97 -0.85 -2.63
CA LEU A 69 7.88 -1.50 -1.33
C LEU A 69 8.31 -0.56 -0.19
N GLY A 70 9.39 0.21 -0.38
CA GLY A 70 9.85 1.17 0.61
C GLY A 70 8.82 2.26 0.89
N GLU A 71 8.18 2.78 -0.16
CA GLU A 71 7.14 3.79 -0.01
C GLU A 71 5.84 3.22 0.59
N LEU A 72 5.47 2.00 0.22
CA LEU A 72 4.35 1.29 0.85
C LEU A 72 4.56 1.04 2.34
N GLN A 73 5.76 0.63 2.75
CA GLN A 73 6.11 0.51 4.18
C GLN A 73 6.02 1.86 4.88
N ARG A 74 6.50 2.93 4.25
CA ARG A 74 6.41 4.30 4.79
C ARG A 74 4.96 4.75 4.98
N LEU A 75 4.06 4.32 4.09
CA LEU A 75 2.61 4.59 4.15
C LEU A 75 1.85 3.63 5.07
N GLY A 76 2.51 2.62 5.66
CA GLY A 76 1.91 1.71 6.64
C GLY A 76 1.31 0.43 6.06
N ALA A 77 1.65 0.05 4.83
CA ALA A 77 1.17 -1.19 4.22
C ALA A 77 1.77 -2.42 4.90
N SER A 78 0.99 -3.50 4.96
CA SER A 78 1.53 -4.83 5.26
C SER A 78 1.96 -5.51 3.96
N LEU A 79 3.19 -6.03 3.91
CA LEU A 79 3.77 -6.67 2.73
C LEU A 79 4.04 -8.14 3.04
N SER A 80 3.65 -9.05 2.14
CA SER A 80 3.82 -10.51 2.30
C SER A 80 4.23 -11.23 1.03
#